data_AF-A0A7Y2XZH9-F1
#
_entry.id   AF-A0A7Y2XZH9-F1
#
_cell.length_a   1.000
_cell.length_b   1.000
_cell.length_c   1.000
_cell.angle_alpha   90.00
_cell.angle_beta   90.00
_cell.angle_gamma   90.00
#
_symmetry.space_group_name_H-M   'P 1'
#
loop_
_entity.id
_entity.type
_entity.pdbx_description
1 polymer ?
#
loop_
_entity_poly.entity_id
_entity_poly.type
_entity_poly.pdbx_seq_one_letter_code
_entity_poly.pdbx_strand_id
1 'polypeptide(L)'
;ITIESFAWGDVPRALLGIPQDWPYQWSVAKAAGALGFSVPLDRRSVDAGLPPPNRIEILDMQMIWGSVEVSANGSLNIDPEGIPEGDVSLFVDNWRILFDVAKASDLAIPAQADLMLNALANIGGDPDTLELTLSFADGDMSLSGIALGPAPRLTARQ
;
A
#
# COMPACT_ATOMS: atom_id res chain seq x y z
N ILE A 1 6.89 -14.21 -1.10
CA ILE A 1 7.24 -14.14 -2.56
C ILE A 1 8.37 -13.12 -2.70
N THR A 2 9.35 -13.37 -3.56
CA THR A 2 10.47 -12.45 -3.82
C THR A 2 10.54 -12.20 -5.32
N ILE A 3 10.43 -10.94 -5.73
CA ILE A 3 10.55 -10.52 -7.13
C ILE A 3 11.76 -9.60 -7.21
N GLU A 4 12.75 -9.97 -8.02
CA GLU A 4 14.04 -9.29 -8.09
C GLU A 4 14.10 -8.18 -9.15
N SER A 5 13.14 -8.13 -10.07
CA SER A 5 13.06 -7.07 -11.08
C SER A 5 11.65 -6.99 -11.67
N PHE A 6 10.81 -6.10 -11.14
CA PHE A 6 9.56 -5.69 -11.78
C PHE A 6 9.77 -4.32 -12.41
N ALA A 7 9.24 -4.08 -13.62
CA ALA A 7 9.34 -2.80 -14.31
C ALA A 7 7.95 -2.32 -14.72
N TRP A 8 7.58 -1.09 -14.33
CA TRP A 8 6.40 -0.44 -14.88
C TRP A 8 6.71 0.02 -16.30
N GLY A 9 5.87 -0.33 -17.28
CA GLY A 9 5.98 0.19 -18.65
C GLY A 9 5.76 1.71 -18.72
N ASP A 10 6.08 2.33 -19.86
CA ASP A 10 6.07 3.80 -20.01
C ASP A 10 4.69 4.45 -19.81
N VAL A 11 3.62 3.73 -20.13
CA VAL A 11 2.24 4.24 -20.07
C VAL A 11 1.77 4.48 -18.62
N PRO A 12 1.84 3.50 -17.69
CA PRO A 12 1.59 3.75 -16.27
C PRO A 12 2.46 4.85 -15.67
N ARG A 13 3.71 5.00 -16.13
CA ARG A 13 4.64 6.02 -15.60
C ARG A 13 4.26 7.44 -15.98
N ALA A 14 3.87 7.65 -17.23
CA ALA A 14 3.34 8.93 -17.69
C ALA A 14 2.02 9.29 -16.97
N LEU A 15 1.14 8.31 -16.75
CA LEU A 15 -0.13 8.51 -16.03
C LEU A 15 0.05 8.91 -14.56
N LEU A 16 1.06 8.36 -13.89
CA LEU A 16 1.36 8.64 -12.48
C LEU A 16 2.34 9.82 -12.29
N GLY A 17 2.76 10.48 -13.36
CA GLY A 17 3.68 11.62 -13.29
C GLY A 17 5.07 11.25 -12.73
N ILE A 18 5.51 10.01 -12.92
CA ILE A 18 6.78 9.54 -12.36
C ILE A 18 7.95 10.24 -13.09
N PRO A 19 8.90 10.89 -12.37
CA PRO A 19 10.06 11.53 -12.97
C PRO A 19 10.84 10.60 -13.93
N GLN A 20 11.40 11.17 -15.00
CA GLN A 20 12.10 10.39 -16.04
C GLN A 20 13.45 9.83 -15.55
N ASP A 21 14.04 10.45 -14.54
CA ASP A 21 15.28 10.03 -13.87
C ASP A 21 15.07 8.96 -12.79
N TRP A 22 13.82 8.65 -12.45
CA TRP A 22 13.51 7.57 -11.53
C TRP A 22 13.72 6.19 -12.15
N PRO A 23 14.30 5.22 -11.44
CA PRO A 23 14.61 3.92 -12.01
C PRO A 23 13.36 3.21 -12.54
N TYR A 24 13.52 2.55 -13.69
CA TYR A 24 12.46 1.80 -14.35
C TYR A 24 12.06 0.52 -13.59
N GLN A 25 12.92 0.06 -12.69
CA GLN A 25 12.81 -1.23 -12.02
C GLN A 25 12.78 -1.04 -10.50
N TRP A 26 11.99 -1.86 -9.81
CA TRP A 26 12.12 -2.06 -8.36
C TRP A 26 13.36 -2.90 -8.11
N SER A 27 14.22 -2.49 -7.19
CA SER A 27 15.43 -3.24 -6.85
C SER A 27 15.11 -4.45 -5.96
N VAL A 28 14.08 -4.31 -5.12
CA VAL A 28 13.61 -5.36 -4.21
C VAL A 28 12.10 -5.23 -4.05
N ALA A 29 11.38 -6.34 -4.18
CA ALA A 29 10.03 -6.49 -3.67
C ALA A 29 9.89 -7.85 -2.97
N LYS A 30 9.70 -7.83 -1.65
CA LYS A 30 9.55 -9.01 -0.81
C LYS A 30 8.32 -8.85 0.07
N ALA A 31 7.58 -9.94 0.23
CA ALA A 31 6.47 -10.01 1.17
C ALA A 31 6.35 -11.41 1.78
N ALA A 32 6.15 -11.44 3.09
CA ALA A 32 5.82 -12.58 3.91
C ALA A 32 4.54 -12.28 4.68
N GLY A 33 3.64 -13.26 4.73
CA GLY A 33 2.31 -13.06 5.27
C GLY A 33 1.43 -14.29 5.14
N ALA A 34 0.17 -14.15 5.55
CA ALA A 34 -0.85 -15.17 5.44
C ALA A 34 -2.14 -14.61 4.82
N LEU A 35 -2.87 -15.47 4.12
CA LEU A 35 -4.21 -15.19 3.63
C LEU A 35 -5.19 -16.16 4.29
N GLY A 36 -6.27 -15.62 4.86
CA GLY A 36 -7.43 -16.38 5.31
C GLY A 36 -8.50 -16.40 4.23
N PHE A 37 -9.21 -17.52 4.11
CA PHE A 37 -10.29 -17.70 3.15
C PHE A 37 -11.56 -18.11 3.87
N SER A 38 -12.72 -17.67 3.35
CA SER A 38 -14.03 -17.97 3.92
C SER A 38 -14.43 -19.43 3.78
N VAL A 39 -13.83 -20.16 2.83
CA VAL A 39 -14.00 -21.60 2.63
C VAL A 39 -12.63 -22.29 2.64
N PRO A 40 -12.55 -23.57 3.08
CA PRO A 40 -11.33 -24.35 2.99
C PRO A 40 -10.82 -24.42 1.56
N LEU A 41 -9.51 -24.28 1.39
CA LEU A 41 -8.86 -24.49 0.09
C LEU A 41 -8.75 -25.99 -0.17
N ASP A 42 -9.64 -26.51 -1.00
CA ASP A 42 -9.55 -27.84 -1.57
C ASP A 42 -9.56 -27.79 -3.10
N ARG A 43 -9.33 -28.93 -3.75
CA ARG A 43 -9.29 -28.99 -5.21
C ARG A 43 -10.60 -28.49 -5.85
N ARG A 44 -11.76 -28.77 -5.23
CA ARG A 44 -13.06 -28.38 -5.77
C ARG A 44 -13.29 -26.88 -5.66
N SER A 45 -12.91 -26.28 -4.53
CA SER A 45 -13.03 -24.84 -4.33
C SER A 45 -12.13 -24.07 -5.30
N VAL A 46 -10.91 -24.57 -5.57
CA VAL A 46 -10.00 -23.93 -6.52
C VAL A 46 -10.46 -24.11 -7.98
N ASP A 47 -10.95 -25.30 -8.35
CA ASP A 47 -11.46 -25.58 -9.71
C ASP A 47 -12.71 -24.73 -10.05
N ALA A 48 -13.47 -24.30 -9.04
CA ALA A 48 -14.62 -23.40 -9.18
C ALA A 48 -14.24 -21.90 -9.20
N GLY A 49 -12.97 -21.57 -8.96
CA GLY A 49 -12.46 -20.21 -8.82
C GLY A 49 -11.94 -19.95 -7.40
N LEU A 50 -10.74 -19.35 -7.29
CA LEU A 50 -10.10 -19.09 -5.99
C LEU A 50 -11.07 -18.33 -5.07
N PRO A 51 -11.39 -18.85 -3.87
CA PRO A 51 -12.26 -18.15 -2.94
C PRO A 51 -11.71 -16.76 -2.61
N PRO A 52 -12.56 -15.76 -2.39
CA PRO A 52 -12.09 -14.45 -1.97
C PRO A 52 -11.44 -14.57 -0.58
N PRO A 53 -10.30 -13.88 -0.36
CA PRO A 53 -9.71 -13.82 0.97
C PRO A 53 -10.65 -13.05 1.92
N ASN A 54 -10.77 -13.52 3.15
CA ASN A 54 -11.48 -12.82 4.24
C ASN A 54 -10.50 -12.25 5.29
N ARG A 55 -9.20 -12.56 5.16
CA ARG A 55 -8.15 -12.04 6.03
C ARG A 55 -6.85 -11.91 5.26
N ILE A 56 -6.13 -10.82 5.51
CA ILE A 56 -4.77 -10.58 5.03
C ILE A 56 -3.93 -10.27 6.25
N GLU A 57 -2.82 -11.00 6.41
CA GLU A 57 -1.81 -10.72 7.42
C GLU A 57 -0.49 -10.44 6.72
N ILE A 58 0.07 -9.26 6.97
CA ILE A 58 1.35 -8.81 6.44
C ILE A 58 2.34 -8.90 7.61
N LEU A 59 3.15 -9.95 7.62
CA LEU A 59 4.17 -10.14 8.65
C LEU A 59 5.38 -9.25 8.37
N ASP A 60 5.78 -9.21 7.11
CA ASP A 60 6.88 -8.37 6.63
C ASP A 60 6.68 -8.11 5.14
N MET A 61 6.73 -6.85 4.75
CA MET A 61 6.78 -6.44 3.35
C MET A 61 7.86 -5.39 3.22
N GLN A 62 8.74 -5.56 2.24
CA GLN A 62 9.79 -4.60 1.92
C GLN A 62 9.82 -4.36 0.42
N MET A 63 9.98 -3.10 0.06
CA MET A 63 9.93 -2.65 -1.31
C MET A 63 10.90 -1.49 -1.51
N ILE A 64 11.85 -1.63 -2.44
CA ILE A 64 12.88 -0.63 -2.72
C ILE A 64 12.74 -0.16 -4.17
N TRP A 65 12.56 1.15 -4.34
CA TRP A 65 12.44 1.80 -5.64
C TRP A 65 13.34 3.02 -5.73
N GLY A 66 14.49 2.85 -6.39
CA GLY A 66 15.51 3.89 -6.44
C GLY A 66 16.06 4.18 -5.05
N SER A 67 15.82 5.40 -4.56
CA SER A 67 16.22 5.86 -3.23
C SER A 67 15.10 5.82 -2.20
N VAL A 68 13.93 5.28 -2.56
CA VAL A 68 12.78 5.12 -1.66
C VAL A 68 12.74 3.68 -1.16
N GLU A 69 12.62 3.51 0.14
CA GLU A 69 12.37 2.22 0.77
C GLU A 69 11.05 2.27 1.53
N VAL A 70 10.19 1.30 1.28
CA VAL A 70 8.90 1.14 1.96
C VAL A 70 8.89 -0.22 2.65
N SER A 71 8.56 -0.21 3.94
CA SER A 71 8.28 -1.41 4.70
C SER A 71 6.86 -1.39 5.26
N ALA A 72 6.21 -2.54 5.36
CA ALA A 72 4.85 -2.63 5.87
C ALA A 72 4.61 -3.89 6.71
N ASN A 73 3.76 -3.77 7.71
CA ASN A 73 3.23 -4.88 8.49
C ASN A 73 1.83 -4.55 9.01
N GLY A 74 1.02 -5.56 9.31
CA GLY A 74 -0.32 -5.36 9.85
C GLY A 74 -1.29 -6.45 9.43
N SER A 75 -2.57 -6.20 9.63
CA SER A 75 -3.60 -7.16 9.23
C SER A 75 -4.91 -6.49 8.87
N LEU A 76 -5.57 -7.06 7.88
CA LEU A 76 -6.88 -6.64 7.41
C LEU A 76 -7.83 -7.84 7.50
N ASN A 77 -9.01 -7.63 8.06
CA ASN A 77 -10.15 -8.52 7.85
C ASN A 77 -10.98 -7.95 6.70
N ILE A 78 -11.59 -8.82 5.91
CA ILE A 78 -12.41 -8.40 4.76
C ILE A 78 -13.81 -8.96 4.99
N ASP A 79 -14.80 -8.07 4.98
CA ASP A 79 -16.20 -8.44 5.15
C ASP A 79 -16.77 -9.14 3.89
N PRO A 80 -18.00 -9.69 3.96
CA PRO A 80 -18.64 -10.33 2.80
C PRO A 80 -18.85 -9.40 1.59
N GLU A 81 -18.94 -8.09 1.80
CA GLU A 81 -19.08 -7.07 0.77
C GLU A 81 -17.73 -6.70 0.11
N GLY A 82 -16.62 -7.23 0.63
CA GLY A 82 -15.26 -6.99 0.16
C GLY A 82 -14.63 -5.72 0.73
N ILE A 83 -15.19 -5.16 1.80
CA ILE A 83 -14.68 -3.97 2.49
C ILE A 83 -13.63 -4.41 3.52
N PRO A 84 -12.40 -3.89 3.44
CA PRO A 84 -11.37 -4.18 4.42
C PRO A 84 -11.58 -3.38 5.72
N GLU A 85 -11.23 -4.00 6.84
CA GLU A 85 -11.14 -3.38 8.16
C GLU A 85 -9.83 -3.77 8.84
N GLY A 86 -9.17 -2.79 9.46
CA GLY A 86 -7.92 -3.00 10.19
C GLY A 86 -6.85 -1.98 9.82
N ASP A 87 -5.64 -2.27 10.28
CA ASP A 87 -4.52 -1.32 10.21
C ASP A 87 -3.29 -1.98 9.56
N VAL A 88 -2.59 -1.18 8.76
CA VAL A 88 -1.29 -1.50 8.19
C VAL A 88 -0.33 -0.38 8.55
N SER A 89 0.69 -0.71 9.35
CA SER A 89 1.81 0.17 9.64
C SER A 89 2.75 0.21 8.43
N LEU A 90 3.16 1.41 8.06
CA LEU A 90 4.03 1.72 6.95
C LEU A 90 5.23 2.50 7.48
N PHE A 91 6.43 2.06 7.11
CA PHE A 91 7.65 2.83 7.28
C PHE A 91 8.17 3.21 5.90
N VAL A 92 8.46 4.49 5.69
CA VAL A 92 8.92 5.02 4.41
C VAL A 92 10.19 5.82 4.62
N ASP A 93 11.28 5.37 4.03
CA ASP A 93 12.50 6.15 3.85
C ASP A 93 12.43 6.95 2.54
N ASN A 94 12.84 8.20 2.59
CA ASN A 94 12.80 9.17 1.50
C ASN A 94 11.38 9.47 1.00
N TRP A 95 10.43 9.61 1.94
CA TRP A 95 8.99 9.74 1.68
C TRP A 95 8.60 10.98 0.85
N ARG A 96 9.42 12.04 0.88
CA ARG A 96 9.15 13.30 0.15
C ARG A 96 8.95 13.06 -1.34
N ILE A 97 9.72 12.13 -1.91
CA ILE A 97 9.62 11.86 -3.33
C ILE A 97 8.30 11.15 -3.67
N LEU A 98 7.85 10.21 -2.82
CA LEU A 98 6.52 9.60 -2.99
C LEU A 98 5.42 10.64 -2.85
N PHE A 99 5.57 11.60 -1.94
CA PHE A 99 4.59 12.68 -1.77
C PHE A 99 4.54 13.60 -3.00
N ASP A 100 5.67 13.92 -3.62
CA ASP A 100 5.72 14.69 -4.86
C ASP A 100 5.05 13.95 -6.03
N VAL A 101 5.28 12.64 -6.16
CA VAL A 101 4.57 11.79 -7.13
C VAL A 101 3.06 11.77 -6.84
N ALA A 102 2.66 11.64 -5.58
CA ALA A 102 1.26 11.60 -5.20
C ALA A 102 0.54 12.94 -5.51
N LYS A 103 1.19 14.09 -5.29
CA LYS A 103 0.66 15.41 -5.70
C LYS A 103 0.53 15.57 -7.22
N ALA A 104 1.40 14.92 -7.99
CA ALA A 104 1.34 14.93 -9.45
C ALA A 104 0.24 13.99 -10.00
N SER A 105 -0.23 13.04 -9.20
CA SER A 105 -1.37 12.19 -9.52
C SER A 105 -2.70 12.88 -9.18
N ASP A 106 -3.79 12.44 -9.79
CA ASP A 106 -5.16 12.97 -9.57
C ASP A 106 -5.75 12.56 -8.19
N LEU A 107 -4.88 12.26 -7.22
CA LEU A 107 -5.27 11.98 -5.84
C LEU A 107 -5.66 13.31 -5.17
N ALA A 108 -6.86 13.35 -4.58
CA ALA A 108 -7.35 14.50 -3.84
C ALA A 108 -6.63 14.62 -2.47
N ILE A 109 -5.39 15.07 -2.48
CA ILE A 109 -4.60 15.28 -1.27
C ILE A 109 -4.96 16.65 -0.67
N PRO A 110 -5.36 16.73 0.61
CA PRO A 110 -5.63 18.01 1.27
C PRO A 110 -4.39 18.92 1.24
N ALA A 111 -4.58 20.22 1.00
CA ALA A 111 -3.47 21.19 0.98
C ALA A 111 -2.62 21.20 2.27
N GLN A 112 -3.23 20.85 3.41
CA GLN A 112 -2.56 20.77 4.71
C GLN A 112 -1.78 19.47 4.96
N ALA A 113 -1.87 18.47 4.07
CA ALA A 113 -1.19 17.19 4.25
C ALA A 113 0.33 17.35 4.35
N ASP A 114 0.92 18.24 3.55
CA ASP A 114 2.37 18.51 3.55
C ASP A 114 2.86 18.98 4.94
N LEU A 115 2.13 19.92 5.56
CA LEU A 115 2.46 20.43 6.89
C LEU A 115 2.35 19.32 7.95
N MET A 116 1.32 18.49 7.87
CA MET A 116 1.10 17.38 8.81
C MET A 116 2.18 16.31 8.67
N LEU A 117 2.53 15.90 7.46
CA LEU A 117 3.55 14.87 7.21
C LEU A 117 4.93 15.36 7.63
N ASN A 118 5.26 16.63 7.37
CA ASN A 118 6.51 17.22 7.87
C ASN A 118 6.55 17.29 9.41
N ALA A 119 5.41 17.56 10.06
CA ALA A 119 5.34 17.52 11.53
C ALA A 119 5.59 16.10 12.05
N LEU A 120 4.99 15.08 11.42
CA LEU A 120 5.20 13.66 11.78
C LEU A 120 6.65 13.22 11.60
N ALA A 121 7.29 13.56 10.47
CA ALA A 121 8.70 13.25 10.23
C ALA A 121 9.62 13.87 11.30
N ASN A 122 9.36 15.13 11.69
CA ASN A 122 10.14 15.79 12.74
C ASN A 122 9.95 15.16 14.13
N ILE A 123 8.78 14.58 14.41
CA ILE A 123 8.55 13.85 15.67
C ILE A 123 9.34 12.54 15.70
N GLY A 124 9.49 11.86 14.56
CA GLY A 124 10.26 10.62 14.43
C GLY A 124 11.78 10.79 14.60
N GLY A 125 12.28 12.03 14.53
CA GLY A 125 13.70 12.36 14.78
C GLY A 125 14.60 12.29 13.55
N ASP A 126 14.11 11.75 12.43
CA ASP A 126 14.77 11.78 11.13
C ASP A 126 13.81 12.38 10.09
N PRO A 127 14.14 13.54 9.50
CA PRO A 127 13.25 14.23 8.58
C PRO A 127 13.02 13.49 7.25
N ASP A 128 13.88 12.54 6.89
CA ASP A 128 13.79 11.78 5.64
C ASP A 128 13.01 10.47 5.78
N THR A 129 12.76 10.04 7.02
CA THR A 129 11.91 8.88 7.31
C THR A 129 10.52 9.29 7.79
N LEU A 130 9.55 8.42 7.56
CA LEU A 130 8.17 8.65 7.99
C LEU A 130 7.48 7.33 8.33
N GLU A 131 6.96 7.25 9.54
CA GLU A 131 6.10 6.15 9.97
C GLU A 131 4.64 6.60 9.89
N LEU A 132 3.82 5.79 9.22
CA LEU A 132 2.42 6.06 8.96
C LEU A 132 1.57 4.83 9.27
N THR A 133 0.32 5.04 9.68
CA THR A 133 -0.67 3.98 9.76
C THR A 133 -1.72 4.18 8.68
N LEU A 134 -1.88 3.18 7.81
CA LEU A 134 -2.99 3.08 6.89
C LEU A 134 -4.13 2.32 7.58
N SER A 135 -5.21 3.03 7.90
CA SER A 135 -6.35 2.50 8.64
C SER A 135 -7.56 2.39 7.75
N PHE A 136 -8.26 1.26 7.84
CA PHE A 136 -9.55 1.01 7.20
C PHE A 136 -10.60 0.78 8.28
N ALA A 137 -11.61 1.65 8.31
CA ALA A 137 -12.69 1.60 9.29
C ALA A 137 -13.96 2.18 8.68
N ASP A 138 -15.10 1.58 9.00
CA ASP A 138 -16.43 2.05 8.58
C ASP A 138 -16.57 2.26 7.04
N GLY A 139 -15.80 1.51 6.25
CA GLY A 139 -15.77 1.64 4.78
C GLY A 139 -14.96 2.81 4.25
N ASP A 140 -14.25 3.53 5.09
CA ASP A 140 -13.32 4.61 4.74
C ASP A 140 -11.86 4.20 4.98
N MET A 141 -10.96 4.84 4.23
CA MET A 141 -9.52 4.67 4.31
C MET A 141 -8.87 5.99 4.75
N SER A 142 -7.95 5.91 5.70
CA SER A 142 -7.18 7.06 6.17
C SER A 142 -5.71 6.72 6.37
N LEU A 143 -4.85 7.72 6.22
CA LEU A 143 -3.41 7.61 6.41
C LEU A 143 -3.00 8.55 7.53
N SER A 144 -2.73 8.00 8.72
CA SER A 144 -2.34 8.75 9.92
C SER A 144 -3.28 9.94 10.22
N GLY A 145 -4.59 9.71 10.08
CA GLY A 145 -5.63 10.73 10.30
C GLY A 145 -5.97 11.60 9.08
N ILE A 146 -5.26 11.45 7.95
CA ILE A 146 -5.61 12.09 6.68
C ILE A 146 -6.60 11.19 5.95
N ALA A 147 -7.83 11.65 5.75
CA ALA A 147 -8.83 10.91 4.97
C ALA A 147 -8.37 10.78 3.51
N LEU A 148 -8.29 9.55 3.01
CA LEU A 148 -7.98 9.25 1.62
C LEU A 148 -9.23 8.98 0.78
N GLY A 149 -10.39 8.83 1.44
CA GLY A 149 -11.68 8.53 0.82
C GLY A 149 -12.14 7.10 1.12
N PRO A 150 -13.07 6.55 0.32
CA PRO A 150 -13.65 5.24 0.59
C PRO A 150 -12.60 4.12 0.47
N ALA A 151 -12.73 3.11 1.33
CA ALA A 151 -11.91 1.91 1.28
C ALA A 151 -12.09 1.17 -0.06
N PRO A 152 -11.00 0.65 -0.64
CA PRO A 152 -11.08 -0.12 -1.88
C PRO A 152 -11.81 -1.43 -1.65
N ARG A 153 -12.64 -1.83 -2.61
CA ARG A 153 -13.30 -3.14 -2.56
C ARG A 153 -12.34 -4.23 -3.03
N LEU A 154 -12.08 -5.19 -2.15
CA LEU A 154 -11.21 -6.34 -2.39
C LEU A 154 -12.07 -7.54 -2.80
N THR A 155 -12.44 -7.60 -4.08
CA THR A 155 -13.18 -8.73 -4.65
C THR A 155 -12.29 -9.57 -5.57
N ALA A 156 -12.45 -10.90 -5.53
CA ALA A 156 -11.81 -11.77 -6.50
C ALA A 156 -12.45 -11.52 -7.89
N ARG A 157 -11.64 -11.21 -8.90
CA ARG A 157 -12.11 -11.23 -10.30
C ARG A 157 -12.41 -12.68 -10.68
N GLN A 158 -13.65 -12.92 -11.11
CA GLN A 158 -14.08 -14.16 -11.76
C GLN A 158 -13.73 -14.14 -13.25
#